data_AF-A0A367W5T2-F1
#
_entry.id   AF-A0A367W5T2-F1
#
_cell.length_a   1.000
_cell.length_b   1.000
_cell.length_c   1.000
_cell.angle_alpha   90.00
_cell.angle_beta   90.00
_cell.angle_gamma   90.00
#
_symmetry.space_group_name_H-M   'P 1'
#
loop_
_entity.id
_entity.type
_entity.pdbx_description
1 polymer ?
#
loop_
_entity_poly.entity_id
_entity_poly.type
_entity_poly.pdbx_seq_one_letter_code
_entity_poly.pdbx_strand_id
1 'polypeptide(L)'
;MVYKVPFFFTIFCALAIAWIGINGQAYVPTCTSALCNSIRSLEWETLTAGFFGLAGGLAVLWATRTQIASQRKAAVDLELLDIDSFISELSKGLTKLIEVTRQASENVQFDDAECAGKANMDIKEAANKIETGLLFEIDKNHRFPASLRRAARYAHENTLLVTSYRFGVTKGKMDYTIVTSTQQGLDEWAQKAFEPLDELKFERCKYSDFLMRR
;
A
#
# COMPACT_ATOMS: atom_id res chain seq x y z
N MET A 1 8.21 14.26 15.65
CA MET A 1 9.38 14.92 16.27
C MET A 1 9.03 15.89 17.39
N VAL A 2 7.87 16.56 17.35
CA VAL A 2 7.51 17.68 18.27
C VAL A 2 7.65 17.38 19.78
N TYR A 3 7.40 16.15 20.24
CA TYR A 3 7.45 15.82 21.69
C TYR A 3 8.78 15.26 22.19
N LYS A 4 9.69 14.86 21.31
CA LYS A 4 10.98 14.27 21.73
C LYS A 4 11.87 15.33 22.41
N VAL A 5 11.99 16.50 21.79
CA VAL A 5 12.79 17.63 22.31
C VAL A 5 12.31 18.09 23.69
N PRO A 6 11.01 18.41 23.92
CA PRO A 6 10.55 18.83 25.25
C PRO A 6 10.62 17.70 26.29
N PHE A 7 10.45 16.43 25.89
CA PHE A 7 10.62 15.30 26.82
C PHE A 7 12.05 15.18 27.34
N PHE A 8 13.06 15.18 26.45
CA PHE A 8 14.45 15.12 26.89
C PHE A 8 14.88 16.38 27.65
N PHE A 9 14.38 17.54 27.24
CA PHE A 9 14.63 18.79 27.95
C PHE A 9 14.09 18.77 29.38
N THR A 10 12.86 18.27 29.58
CA THR A 10 12.23 18.21 30.91
C THR A 10 12.91 17.21 31.84
N ILE A 11 13.34 16.04 31.31
CA ILE A 11 14.18 15.10 32.05
C ILE A 11 15.54 15.74 32.40
N PHE A 12 16.17 16.43 31.46
CA PHE A 12 17.44 17.10 31.71
C PHE A 12 17.32 18.17 32.80
N CYS A 13 16.26 19.00 32.77
CA CYS A 13 15.98 19.98 33.82
C CYS A 13 15.73 19.31 35.18
N ALA A 14 14.98 18.21 35.22
CA ALA A 14 14.76 17.45 36.46
C ALA A 14 16.09 16.94 37.05
N LEU A 15 16.93 16.34 36.22
CA LEU A 15 18.24 15.84 36.65
C LEU A 15 19.18 16.96 37.10
N ALA A 16 19.18 18.10 36.40
CA ALA A 16 19.98 19.26 36.77
C ALA A 16 19.54 19.87 38.11
N ILE A 17 18.24 20.01 38.35
CA ILE A 17 17.69 20.52 39.62
C ILE A 17 17.98 19.53 40.76
N ALA A 18 17.83 18.22 40.53
CA ALA A 18 18.19 17.20 41.51
C ALA A 18 19.68 17.27 41.86
N TRP A 19 20.55 17.42 40.87
CA TRP A 19 21.99 17.55 41.07
C TRP A 19 22.36 18.78 41.91
N ILE A 20 21.77 19.94 41.59
CA ILE A 20 21.96 21.19 42.34
C ILE A 20 21.41 21.06 43.76
N GLY A 21 20.26 20.42 43.95
CA GLY A 21 19.66 20.17 45.27
C GLY A 21 20.54 19.30 46.16
N ILE A 22 21.00 18.16 45.65
CA ILE A 22 21.84 17.19 46.38
C ILE A 22 23.19 17.82 46.77
N ASN A 23 23.82 18.54 45.85
CA ASN A 23 25.16 19.11 46.07
C ASN A 23 25.14 20.57 46.55
N GLY A 24 23.99 21.20 46.66
CA GLY A 24 23.85 22.63 46.94
C GLY A 24 24.47 23.06 48.27
N GLN A 25 24.46 22.16 49.26
CA GLN A 25 25.14 22.40 50.54
C GLN A 25 26.67 22.40 50.42
N ALA A 26 27.24 21.64 49.49
CA ALA A 26 28.68 21.57 49.25
C ALA A 26 29.20 22.72 48.38
N TYR A 27 28.37 23.28 47.49
CA TYR A 27 28.74 24.42 46.64
C TYR A 27 28.69 25.77 47.36
N VAL A 28 27.96 25.84 48.46
CA VAL A 28 27.69 27.09 49.18
C VAL A 28 28.03 26.96 50.67
N PRO A 29 29.24 26.54 51.06
CA PRO A 29 29.66 26.67 52.44
C PRO A 29 29.79 28.17 52.75
N THR A 30 29.23 28.61 53.88
CA THR A 30 29.40 29.95 54.48
C THR A 30 28.97 31.20 53.69
N CYS A 31 28.51 31.09 52.44
CA CYS A 31 28.00 32.25 51.70
C CYS A 31 26.62 32.71 52.21
N THR A 32 26.48 34.03 52.44
CA THR A 32 25.25 34.70 52.92
C THR A 32 24.60 35.59 51.86
N SER A 33 25.10 35.58 50.63
CA SER A 33 24.52 36.38 49.54
C SER A 33 23.08 35.93 49.23
N ALA A 34 22.29 36.83 48.65
CA ALA A 34 20.90 36.53 48.29
C ALA A 34 20.77 35.28 47.40
N LEU A 35 21.70 35.08 46.46
CA LEU A 35 21.73 33.89 45.60
C LEU A 35 22.02 32.60 46.37
N CYS A 36 22.93 32.64 47.33
CA CYS A 36 23.30 31.51 48.18
C CYS A 36 22.14 31.06 49.09
N ASN A 37 21.38 32.01 49.62
CA ASN A 37 20.18 31.72 50.39
C ASN A 37 19.06 31.15 49.51
N SER A 38 18.88 31.66 48.29
CA SER A 38 17.90 31.12 47.33
C SER A 38 18.18 29.67 46.93
N ILE A 39 19.46 29.28 46.79
CA ILE A 39 19.83 27.88 46.50
C ILE A 39 19.53 26.98 47.71
N ARG A 40 19.80 27.44 48.95
CA ARG A 40 19.49 26.68 50.16
C ARG A 40 18.00 26.53 50.43
N SER A 41 17.20 27.54 50.07
CA SER A 41 15.74 27.51 50.23
C SER A 41 15.01 26.89 49.04
N LEU A 42 15.74 26.31 48.08
CA LEU A 42 15.13 25.71 46.89
C LEU A 42 14.48 24.38 47.29
N GLU A 43 13.15 24.28 47.16
CA GLU A 43 12.40 23.02 47.29
C GLU A 43 12.62 22.13 46.05
N TRP A 44 13.85 21.66 45.89
CA TRP A 44 14.28 20.90 44.71
C TRP A 44 13.49 19.60 44.56
N GLU A 45 13.05 18.98 45.65
CA GLU A 45 12.22 17.77 45.63
C GLU A 45 10.87 18.02 44.96
N THR A 46 10.17 19.10 45.32
CA THR A 46 8.89 19.48 44.71
C THR A 46 9.06 19.83 43.23
N LEU A 47 10.11 20.56 42.88
CA LEU A 47 10.39 20.94 41.49
C LEU A 47 10.74 19.71 40.63
N THR A 48 11.61 18.83 41.13
CA THR A 48 11.99 17.60 40.41
C THR A 48 10.79 16.67 40.24
N ALA A 49 9.96 16.49 41.27
CA ALA A 49 8.70 15.75 41.15
C ALA A 49 7.77 16.35 40.09
N GLY A 50 7.64 17.69 40.04
CA GLY A 50 6.88 18.38 39.00
C GLY A 50 7.40 18.14 37.58
N PHE A 51 8.72 18.23 37.37
CA PHE A 51 9.34 17.96 36.06
C PHE A 51 9.23 16.49 35.65
N PHE A 52 9.38 15.53 36.57
CA PHE A 52 9.15 14.12 36.28
C PHE A 52 7.68 13.84 35.95
N GLY A 53 6.74 14.48 36.64
CA GLY A 53 5.30 14.40 36.31
C GLY A 53 5.00 14.93 34.91
N LEU A 54 5.60 16.06 34.53
CA LEU A 54 5.47 16.63 33.19
C LEU A 54 6.11 15.72 32.12
N ALA A 55 7.30 15.19 32.38
CA ALA A 55 7.96 14.23 31.49
C ALA A 55 7.12 12.96 31.31
N GLY A 56 6.52 12.44 32.38
CA GLY A 56 5.58 11.31 32.33
C GLY A 56 4.34 11.63 31.47
N GLY A 57 3.74 12.81 31.66
CA GLY A 57 2.63 13.26 30.82
C GLY A 57 3.00 13.39 29.33
N LEU A 58 4.18 13.93 29.03
CA LEU A 58 4.70 14.00 27.65
C LEU A 58 4.98 12.62 27.05
N ALA A 59 5.48 11.67 27.85
CA ALA A 59 5.70 10.30 27.41
C ALA A 59 4.40 9.61 27.02
N VAL A 60 3.35 9.76 27.84
CA VAL A 60 2.01 9.24 27.53
C VAL A 60 1.47 9.88 26.25
N LEU A 61 1.51 11.21 26.12
CA LEU A 61 1.06 11.88 24.90
C LEU A 61 1.80 11.42 23.65
N TRP A 62 3.11 11.20 23.76
CA TRP A 62 3.91 10.68 22.67
C TRP A 62 3.50 9.25 22.30
N ALA A 63 3.39 8.36 23.30
CA ALA A 63 2.99 6.97 23.12
C ALA A 63 1.58 6.87 22.50
N THR A 64 0.61 7.63 23.02
CA THR A 64 -0.76 7.67 22.50
C THR A 64 -0.78 8.17 21.05
N ARG A 65 0.01 9.19 20.70
CA ARG A 65 0.10 9.63 19.29
C ARG A 65 0.68 8.57 18.38
N THR A 66 1.72 7.84 18.82
CA THR A 66 2.26 6.74 18.03
C THR A 66 1.26 5.59 17.88
N GLN A 67 0.49 5.29 18.93
CA GLN A 67 -0.54 4.27 18.91
C GLN A 67 -1.71 4.66 18.00
N ILE A 68 -2.16 5.92 18.02
CA ILE A 68 -3.20 6.41 17.10
C ILE A 68 -2.70 6.33 15.66
N ALA A 69 -1.46 6.71 15.39
CA ALA A 69 -0.89 6.63 14.05
C ALA A 69 -0.81 5.17 13.55
N SER A 70 -0.41 4.23 14.40
CA SER A 70 -0.37 2.81 14.02
C SER A 70 -1.77 2.22 13.84
N GLN A 71 -2.73 2.57 14.69
CA GLN A 71 -4.13 2.15 14.55
C GLN A 71 -4.77 2.69 13.27
N ARG A 72 -4.51 3.95 12.92
CA ARG A 72 -4.96 4.52 11.63
C ARG A 72 -4.38 3.74 10.46
N LYS A 73 -3.08 3.47 10.48
CA LYS A 73 -2.44 2.67 9.43
C LYS A 73 -3.08 1.29 9.30
N ALA A 74 -3.28 0.59 10.42
CA ALA A 74 -3.92 -0.72 10.42
C ALA A 74 -5.37 -0.67 9.88
N ALA A 75 -6.13 0.38 10.20
CA ALA A 75 -7.49 0.56 9.68
C ALA A 75 -7.50 0.79 8.16
N VAL A 76 -6.57 1.59 7.63
CA VAL A 76 -6.41 1.81 6.19
C VAL A 76 -5.97 0.52 5.50
N ASP A 77 -5.02 -0.20 6.06
CA ASP A 77 -4.54 -1.47 5.52
C ASP A 77 -5.67 -2.53 5.48
N LEU A 78 -6.57 -2.53 6.46
CA LEU A 78 -7.76 -3.40 6.47
C LEU A 78 -8.78 -3.00 5.40
N GLU A 79 -9.04 -1.71 5.18
CA GLU A 79 -9.96 -1.24 4.13
C GLU A 79 -9.45 -1.57 2.72
N LEU A 80 -8.13 -1.61 2.54
CA LEU A 80 -7.48 -1.89 1.26
C LEU A 80 -7.12 -3.37 1.07
N LEU A 81 -7.30 -4.22 2.10
CA LEU A 81 -6.88 -5.62 2.08
C LEU A 81 -7.52 -6.40 0.93
N ASP A 82 -8.82 -6.20 0.71
CA ASP A 82 -9.56 -6.87 -0.36
C ASP A 82 -9.00 -6.49 -1.73
N ILE A 83 -8.68 -5.21 -1.92
CA ILE A 83 -8.10 -4.68 -3.16
C ILE A 83 -6.69 -5.26 -3.37
N ASP A 84 -5.88 -5.36 -2.31
CA ASP A 84 -4.51 -5.89 -2.40
C ASP A 84 -4.47 -7.38 -2.69
N SER A 85 -5.31 -8.15 -1.99
CA SER A 85 -5.46 -9.59 -2.24
C SER A 85 -5.84 -9.81 -3.70
N PHE A 86 -6.81 -9.04 -4.17
CA PHE A 86 -7.27 -9.12 -5.55
C PHE A 86 -6.23 -8.69 -6.57
N ILE A 87 -5.50 -7.60 -6.36
CA ILE A 87 -4.38 -7.19 -7.22
C ILE A 87 -3.35 -8.32 -7.33
N SER A 88 -3.07 -9.02 -6.22
CA SER A 88 -2.17 -10.17 -6.21
C SER A 88 -2.71 -11.33 -7.03
N GLU A 89 -3.99 -11.67 -6.86
CA GLU A 89 -4.65 -12.75 -7.60
C GLU A 89 -4.76 -12.44 -9.10
N LEU A 90 -5.18 -11.24 -9.45
CA LEU A 90 -5.22 -10.74 -10.83
C LEU A 90 -3.84 -10.79 -11.47
N SER A 91 -2.78 -10.38 -10.75
CA SER A 91 -1.41 -10.50 -11.24
C SER A 91 -1.02 -11.94 -11.58
N LYS A 92 -1.36 -12.90 -10.70
CA LYS A 92 -1.07 -14.33 -10.93
C LYS A 92 -1.89 -14.88 -12.10
N GLY A 93 -3.17 -14.51 -12.18
CA GLY A 93 -4.08 -14.88 -13.25
C GLY A 93 -3.59 -14.37 -14.61
N LEU A 94 -3.20 -13.09 -14.68
CA LEU A 94 -2.65 -12.47 -15.89
C LEU A 94 -1.35 -13.14 -16.33
N THR A 95 -0.41 -13.43 -15.43
CA THR A 95 0.81 -14.17 -15.78
C THR A 95 0.48 -15.50 -16.44
N LYS A 96 -0.46 -16.26 -15.88
CA LYS A 96 -0.88 -17.55 -16.43
C LYS A 96 -1.57 -17.40 -17.78
N LEU A 97 -2.43 -16.39 -17.93
CA LEU A 97 -3.13 -16.11 -19.17
C LEU A 97 -2.17 -15.68 -20.29
N ILE A 98 -1.18 -14.85 -19.98
CA ILE A 98 -0.11 -14.47 -20.91
C ILE A 98 0.66 -15.69 -21.37
N GLU A 99 1.00 -16.60 -20.45
CA GLU A 99 1.69 -17.85 -20.79
C GLU A 99 0.86 -18.71 -21.76
N VAL A 100 -0.41 -18.94 -21.45
CA VAL A 100 -1.32 -19.69 -22.33
C VAL A 100 -1.47 -18.99 -23.69
N THR A 101 -1.54 -17.66 -23.69
CA THR A 101 -1.67 -16.85 -24.91
C THR A 101 -0.43 -16.95 -25.80
N ARG A 102 0.77 -16.91 -25.22
CA ARG A 102 2.03 -17.10 -25.96
C ARG A 102 2.15 -18.50 -26.52
N GLN A 103 1.85 -19.52 -25.71
CA GLN A 103 1.82 -20.91 -26.18
C GLN A 103 0.81 -21.11 -27.32
N ALA A 104 -0.35 -20.46 -27.24
CA ALA A 104 -1.33 -20.49 -28.33
C ALA A 104 -0.79 -19.79 -29.59
N SER A 105 -0.16 -18.61 -29.44
CA SER A 105 0.45 -17.87 -30.55
C SER A 105 1.53 -18.70 -31.26
N GLU A 106 2.38 -19.40 -30.50
CA GLU A 106 3.50 -20.20 -31.03
C GLU A 106 3.07 -21.54 -31.66
N ASN A 107 2.06 -22.21 -31.09
CA ASN A 107 1.70 -23.57 -31.50
C ASN A 107 0.68 -23.64 -32.66
N VAL A 108 -0.12 -22.58 -32.87
CA VAL A 108 -1.14 -22.60 -33.93
C VAL A 108 -0.49 -22.37 -35.29
N GLN A 109 -0.50 -23.42 -36.11
CA GLN A 109 0.00 -23.38 -37.49
C GLN A 109 -1.14 -23.14 -38.50
N PHE A 110 -0.75 -22.77 -39.72
CA PHE A 110 -1.69 -22.67 -40.84
C PHE A 110 -2.32 -24.03 -41.14
N ASP A 111 -3.61 -24.02 -41.49
CA ASP A 111 -4.42 -25.21 -41.79
C ASP A 111 -4.61 -26.23 -40.64
N ASP A 112 -4.15 -25.93 -39.42
CA ASP A 112 -4.39 -26.78 -38.23
C ASP A 112 -5.60 -26.30 -37.40
N ALA A 113 -6.79 -26.63 -37.89
CA ALA A 113 -8.05 -26.28 -37.26
C ALA A 113 -8.23 -26.88 -35.85
N GLU A 114 -7.58 -28.02 -35.57
CA GLU A 114 -7.67 -28.70 -34.27
C GLU A 114 -6.86 -27.95 -33.22
N CYS A 115 -5.60 -27.59 -33.52
CA CYS A 115 -4.78 -26.77 -32.64
C CYS A 115 -5.38 -25.38 -32.41
N ALA A 116 -5.93 -24.73 -33.44
CA ALA A 116 -6.62 -23.45 -33.29
C ALA A 116 -7.86 -23.55 -32.39
N GLY A 117 -8.66 -24.60 -32.55
CA GLY A 117 -9.82 -24.87 -31.70
C GLY A 117 -9.42 -25.07 -30.23
N LYS A 118 -8.37 -25.86 -29.99
CA LYS A 118 -7.82 -26.09 -28.66
C LYS A 118 -7.27 -24.81 -28.03
N ALA A 119 -6.45 -24.05 -28.77
CA ALA A 119 -5.91 -22.77 -28.31
C ALA A 119 -7.01 -21.78 -27.91
N ASN A 120 -8.06 -21.65 -28.71
CA ASN A 120 -9.21 -20.80 -28.37
C ASN A 120 -9.92 -21.25 -27.08
N MET A 121 -10.04 -22.56 -26.84
CA MET A 121 -10.61 -23.10 -25.60
C MET A 121 -9.69 -22.83 -24.41
N ASP A 122 -8.38 -23.07 -24.56
CA ASP A 122 -7.40 -22.89 -23.49
C ASP A 122 -7.32 -21.43 -23.04
N ILE A 123 -7.29 -20.47 -24.00
CA ILE A 123 -7.34 -19.03 -23.70
C ILE A 123 -8.63 -18.67 -22.96
N LYS A 124 -9.78 -19.16 -23.44
CA LYS A 124 -11.07 -18.87 -22.82
C LYS A 124 -11.17 -19.44 -21.41
N GLU A 125 -10.68 -20.66 -21.19
CA GLU A 125 -10.66 -21.29 -19.87
C GLU A 125 -9.72 -20.55 -18.93
N ALA A 126 -8.54 -20.14 -19.40
CA ALA A 126 -7.60 -19.35 -18.61
C ALA A 126 -8.19 -17.98 -18.22
N ALA A 127 -8.86 -17.29 -19.15
CA ALA A 127 -9.50 -16.01 -18.89
C ALA A 127 -10.66 -16.14 -17.89
N ASN A 128 -11.49 -17.19 -18.00
CA ASN A 128 -12.59 -17.44 -17.07
C ASN A 128 -12.13 -17.78 -15.63
N LYS A 129 -10.89 -18.23 -15.46
CA LYS A 129 -10.30 -18.47 -14.14
C LYS A 129 -9.83 -17.19 -13.45
N ILE A 130 -9.75 -16.08 -14.16
CA ILE A 130 -9.46 -14.78 -13.57
C ILE A 130 -10.76 -14.28 -12.93
N GLU A 131 -10.74 -14.14 -11.61
CA GLU A 131 -11.85 -13.52 -10.90
C GLU A 131 -11.92 -12.04 -11.30
N THR A 132 -13.03 -11.62 -11.89
CA THR A 132 -13.26 -10.22 -12.32
C THR A 132 -14.38 -9.55 -11.55
N GLY A 133 -15.05 -10.30 -10.65
CA GLY A 133 -16.17 -9.82 -9.84
C GLY A 133 -15.80 -8.59 -9.00
N LEU A 134 -14.65 -8.62 -8.33
CA LEU A 134 -14.22 -7.49 -7.50
C LEU A 134 -13.95 -6.22 -8.32
N LEU A 135 -13.40 -6.32 -9.54
CA LEU A 135 -13.20 -5.14 -10.42
C LEU A 135 -14.53 -4.46 -10.75
N PHE A 136 -15.56 -5.28 -11.00
CA PHE A 136 -16.91 -4.78 -11.25
C PHE A 136 -17.49 -4.12 -9.99
N GLU A 137 -17.32 -4.73 -8.81
CA GLU A 137 -17.76 -4.14 -7.54
C GLU A 137 -17.05 -2.81 -7.26
N ILE A 138 -15.74 -2.73 -7.48
CA ILE A 138 -14.96 -1.49 -7.34
C ILE A 138 -15.47 -0.43 -8.32
N ASP A 139 -15.70 -0.75 -9.60
CA ASP A 139 -16.25 0.19 -10.61
C ASP A 139 -17.60 0.78 -10.18
N LYS A 140 -18.49 -0.06 -9.62
CA LYS A 140 -19.85 0.36 -9.23
C LYS A 140 -19.94 1.03 -7.87
N ASN A 141 -18.97 0.80 -6.99
CA ASN A 141 -19.03 1.32 -5.63
C ASN A 141 -18.61 2.79 -5.56
N HIS A 142 -19.60 3.69 -5.43
CA HIS A 142 -19.40 5.14 -5.34
C HIS A 142 -18.55 5.61 -4.14
N ARG A 143 -18.25 4.74 -3.16
CA ARG A 143 -17.33 5.05 -2.06
C ARG A 143 -15.89 5.24 -2.54
N PHE A 144 -15.52 4.59 -3.65
CA PHE A 144 -14.18 4.69 -4.19
C PHE A 144 -13.99 5.94 -5.07
N PRO A 145 -12.78 6.52 -5.09
CA PRO A 145 -12.49 7.67 -5.94
C PRO A 145 -12.66 7.31 -7.41
N ALA A 146 -13.11 8.28 -8.22
CA ALA A 146 -13.44 8.05 -9.63
C ALA A 146 -12.25 7.52 -10.45
N SER A 147 -11.01 7.86 -10.08
CA SER A 147 -9.80 7.36 -10.73
C SER A 147 -9.59 5.86 -10.49
N LEU A 148 -9.73 5.39 -9.25
CA LEU A 148 -9.63 3.97 -8.92
C LEU A 148 -10.72 3.15 -9.62
N ARG A 149 -11.95 3.67 -9.68
CA ARG A 149 -13.06 3.03 -10.41
C ARG A 149 -12.77 2.89 -11.90
N ARG A 150 -12.20 3.94 -12.51
CA ARG A 150 -11.79 3.93 -13.92
C ARG A 150 -10.68 2.91 -14.16
N ALA A 151 -9.67 2.85 -13.31
CA ALA A 151 -8.59 1.87 -13.40
C ALA A 151 -9.13 0.43 -13.27
N ALA A 152 -10.05 0.19 -12.34
CA ALA A 152 -10.68 -1.11 -12.18
C ALA A 152 -11.49 -1.53 -13.41
N ARG A 153 -12.26 -0.60 -14.00
CA ARG A 153 -12.97 -0.84 -15.27
C ARG A 153 -12.00 -1.15 -16.40
N TYR A 154 -10.92 -0.39 -16.52
CA TYR A 154 -9.91 -0.60 -17.55
C TYR A 154 -9.26 -1.99 -17.43
N ALA A 155 -8.91 -2.41 -16.21
CA ALA A 155 -8.42 -3.77 -15.96
C ALA A 155 -9.45 -4.84 -16.33
N HIS A 156 -10.73 -4.63 -15.99
CA HIS A 156 -11.81 -5.56 -16.32
C HIS A 156 -11.99 -5.70 -17.84
N GLU A 157 -12.09 -4.57 -18.56
CA GLU A 157 -12.21 -4.56 -20.02
C GLU A 157 -11.01 -5.22 -20.70
N ASN A 158 -9.79 -5.01 -20.19
CA ASN A 158 -8.59 -5.63 -20.73
C ASN A 158 -8.59 -7.16 -20.55
N THR A 159 -9.04 -7.67 -19.40
CA THR A 159 -9.19 -9.12 -19.19
C THR A 159 -10.24 -9.75 -20.11
N LEU A 160 -11.28 -9.00 -20.49
CA LEU A 160 -12.28 -9.48 -21.44
C LEU A 160 -11.77 -9.42 -22.90
N LEU A 161 -10.95 -8.42 -23.22
CA LEU A 161 -10.44 -8.19 -24.57
C LEU A 161 -9.68 -9.42 -25.11
N VAL A 162 -8.91 -10.11 -24.28
CA VAL A 162 -8.18 -11.33 -24.68
C VAL A 162 -9.09 -12.40 -25.29
N THR A 163 -10.32 -12.52 -24.81
CA THR A 163 -11.29 -13.55 -25.26
C THR A 163 -11.94 -13.21 -26.60
N SER A 164 -11.74 -11.97 -27.07
CA SER A 164 -12.21 -11.50 -28.37
C SER A 164 -11.28 -11.94 -29.51
N TYR A 165 -10.00 -12.16 -29.22
CA TYR A 165 -9.06 -12.75 -30.18
C TYR A 165 -9.39 -14.24 -30.36
N ARG A 166 -9.67 -14.64 -31.60
CA ARG A 166 -9.98 -16.02 -31.93
C ARG A 166 -9.33 -16.41 -33.24
N PHE A 167 -8.63 -17.53 -33.22
CA PHE A 167 -8.18 -18.19 -34.43
C PHE A 167 -9.42 -18.66 -35.19
N GLY A 168 -9.67 -18.09 -36.37
CA GLY A 168 -10.89 -18.36 -37.16
C GLY A 168 -10.93 -19.81 -37.63
N VAL A 169 -11.72 -20.65 -36.95
CA VAL A 169 -11.88 -22.07 -37.32
C VAL A 169 -13.05 -22.22 -38.30
N THR A 170 -12.76 -22.26 -39.59
CA THR A 170 -13.71 -22.71 -40.63
C THR A 170 -13.44 -24.16 -41.00
N LYS A 171 -14.50 -24.97 -41.21
CA LYS A 171 -14.37 -26.37 -41.61
C LYS A 171 -13.53 -26.49 -42.89
N GLY A 172 -12.29 -26.98 -42.75
CA GLY A 172 -11.45 -27.47 -43.84
C GLY A 172 -10.34 -26.54 -44.33
N LYS A 173 -10.34 -25.24 -43.99
CA LYS A 173 -9.22 -24.29 -44.27
C LYS A 173 -9.24 -23.13 -43.28
N MET A 174 -8.07 -22.71 -42.81
CA MET A 174 -7.91 -21.43 -42.12
C MET A 174 -7.37 -20.38 -43.10
N ASP A 175 -7.94 -19.18 -43.05
CA ASP A 175 -7.37 -18.05 -43.81
C ASP A 175 -6.06 -17.62 -43.13
N TYR A 176 -4.94 -17.71 -43.85
CA TYR A 176 -3.60 -17.30 -43.40
C TYR A 176 -3.60 -15.90 -42.75
N THR A 177 -4.41 -14.99 -43.29
CA THR A 177 -4.50 -13.61 -42.80
C THR A 177 -5.14 -13.52 -41.41
N ILE A 178 -6.02 -14.46 -41.07
CA ILE A 178 -6.70 -14.52 -39.77
C ILE A 178 -5.75 -15.07 -38.70
N VAL A 179 -4.95 -16.09 -39.01
CA VAL A 179 -4.01 -16.66 -38.05
C VAL A 179 -2.93 -15.64 -37.67
N THR A 180 -2.28 -15.04 -38.66
CA THR A 180 -1.22 -14.04 -38.43
C THR A 180 -1.72 -12.79 -37.71
N SER A 181 -2.88 -12.25 -38.08
CA SER A 181 -3.46 -11.09 -37.39
C SER A 181 -3.87 -11.41 -35.94
N THR A 182 -4.36 -12.63 -35.69
CA THR A 182 -4.68 -13.07 -34.32
C THR A 182 -3.42 -13.22 -33.48
N GLN A 183 -2.36 -13.84 -34.01
CA GLN A 183 -1.06 -13.95 -33.32
C GLN A 183 -0.51 -12.57 -32.95
N GLN A 184 -0.46 -11.65 -33.92
CA GLN A 184 0.00 -10.28 -33.68
C GLN A 184 -0.86 -9.58 -32.59
N GLY A 185 -2.19 -9.70 -32.67
CA GLY A 185 -3.09 -9.11 -31.69
C GLY A 185 -2.90 -9.67 -30.28
N LEU A 186 -2.70 -10.99 -30.16
CA LEU A 186 -2.41 -11.67 -28.90
C LEU A 186 -1.06 -11.27 -28.32
N ASP A 187 -0.02 -11.13 -29.16
CA ASP A 187 1.31 -10.72 -28.74
C ASP A 187 1.32 -9.26 -28.27
N GLU A 188 0.64 -8.36 -29.01
CA GLU A 188 0.46 -6.96 -28.62
C GLU A 188 -0.33 -6.84 -27.31
N TRP A 189 -1.40 -7.63 -27.14
CA TRP A 189 -2.14 -7.69 -25.89
C TRP A 189 -1.24 -8.19 -24.75
N ALA A 190 -0.49 -9.28 -24.95
CA ALA A 190 0.39 -9.86 -23.93
C ALA A 190 1.48 -8.88 -23.46
N GLN A 191 2.00 -8.04 -24.36
CA GLN A 191 2.95 -6.98 -23.99
C GLN A 191 2.35 -5.91 -23.09
N LYS A 192 1.05 -5.61 -23.27
CA LYS A 192 0.35 -4.53 -22.57
C LYS A 192 -0.58 -5.00 -21.46
N ALA A 193 -0.70 -6.31 -21.24
CA ALA A 193 -1.64 -6.91 -20.30
C ALA A 193 -1.44 -6.43 -18.84
N PHE A 194 -0.23 -5.99 -18.47
CA PHE A 194 0.07 -5.44 -17.15
C PHE A 194 -0.17 -3.93 -17.00
N GLU A 195 -0.33 -3.16 -18.08
CA GLU A 195 -0.56 -1.71 -17.99
C GLU A 195 -1.78 -1.35 -17.12
N PRO A 196 -2.96 -1.99 -17.30
CA PRO A 196 -4.12 -1.70 -16.46
C PRO A 196 -3.91 -2.09 -14.99
N LEU A 197 -3.15 -3.16 -14.74
CA LEU A 197 -2.85 -3.61 -13.38
C LEU A 197 -1.94 -2.60 -12.67
N ASP A 198 -0.96 -2.05 -13.38
CA ASP A 198 -0.04 -1.07 -12.82
C ASP A 198 -0.74 0.28 -12.58
N GLU A 199 -1.67 0.68 -13.45
CA GLU A 199 -2.55 1.83 -13.20
C GLU A 199 -3.43 1.60 -11.96
N LEU A 200 -4.01 0.41 -11.81
CA LEU A 200 -4.81 0.04 -10.63
C LEU A 200 -3.99 0.10 -9.34
N LYS A 201 -2.77 -0.46 -9.34
CA LYS A 201 -1.83 -0.36 -8.21
C LYS A 201 -1.50 1.08 -7.87
N PHE A 202 -1.23 1.90 -8.88
CA PHE A 202 -0.91 3.31 -8.70
C PHE A 202 -2.06 4.10 -8.07
N GLU A 203 -3.28 3.92 -8.57
CA GLU A 203 -4.47 4.57 -8.00
C GLU A 203 -4.81 4.04 -6.60
N ARG A 204 -4.58 2.75 -6.32
CA ARG A 204 -4.66 2.19 -4.97
C ARG A 204 -3.69 2.87 -4.02
N CYS A 205 -2.43 3.07 -4.42
CA CYS A 205 -1.43 3.78 -3.61
C CYS A 205 -1.84 5.22 -3.32
N LYS A 206 -2.37 5.96 -4.31
CA LYS A 206 -2.91 7.30 -4.07
C LYS A 206 -4.08 7.30 -3.09
N TYR A 207 -4.98 6.32 -3.20
CA TYR A 207 -6.11 6.22 -2.30
C TYR A 207 -5.66 5.91 -0.86
N SER A 208 -4.66 5.03 -0.69
CA SER A 208 -4.00 4.78 0.60
C SER A 208 -3.43 6.07 1.20
N ASP A 209 -2.70 6.86 0.41
CA ASP A 209 -2.14 8.14 0.88
C ASP A 209 -3.22 9.14 1.27
N PHE A 210 -4.34 9.18 0.54
CA PHE A 210 -5.49 10.00 0.86
C PHE A 210 -6.11 9.59 2.20
N LEU A 211 -6.35 8.29 2.41
CA LEU A 211 -6.91 7.77 3.66
C LEU A 211 -6.01 8.04 4.87
N MET A 212 -4.69 7.93 4.70
CA MET A 212 -3.72 8.22 5.76
C MET A 212 -3.67 9.70 6.18
N ARG A 213 -4.12 10.62 5.31
CA ARG A 213 -4.17 12.06 5.59
C ARG A 213 -5.50 12.52 6.20
N ARG A 214 -6.53 11.68 6.16
CA ARG A 214 -7.85 11.97 6.74
C ARG A 214 -7.84 11.87 8.28
#